data_AF-C5KNM5-F1
#
_entry.id   AF-C5KNM5-F1
#
_cell.length_a   1.000
_cell.length_b   1.000
_cell.length_c   1.000
_cell.angle_alpha   90.00
_cell.angle_beta   90.00
_cell.angle_gamma   90.00
#
_symmetry.space_group_name_H-M   'P 1'
#
loop_
_entity.id
_entity.type
_entity.pdbx_description
1 polymer ?
#
loop_
_entity_poly.entity_id
_entity_poly.type
_entity_poly.pdbx_seq_one_letter_code
_entity_poly.pdbx_strand_id
1 'polypeptide(L)'
;MRQYSLVFLLLALSGLLDAQPSGKYCGSGSTIFGDFAVEIVITSSTTADIYAVYTPPGGDAGGGNVKDVKYTYDSSNGDITVTDVDKLDALIEKIGAPISGADLAHLKYTDGKILVVNLGNFALNPC
;
A
#
# COMPACT_ATOMS: atom_id res chain seq x y z
N MET A 1 39.17 38.02 25.94
CA MET A 1 38.90 36.69 25.35
C MET A 1 37.44 36.69 24.89
N ARG A 2 37.20 36.72 23.57
CA ARG A 2 35.85 36.78 22.97
C ARG A 2 35.40 35.34 22.70
N GLN A 3 34.42 34.89 23.47
CA GLN A 3 33.81 33.58 23.31
C GLN A 3 32.72 33.70 22.23
N TYR A 4 32.97 33.12 21.05
CA TYR A 4 31.98 32.98 20.01
C TYR A 4 31.11 31.77 20.36
N SER A 5 29.92 32.00 20.94
CA SER A 5 28.90 30.96 21.03
C SER A 5 28.33 30.70 19.64
N LEU A 6 28.80 29.65 18.99
CA LEU A 6 28.15 29.03 17.83
C LEU A 6 26.84 28.39 18.31
N VAL A 7 25.73 29.10 18.10
CA VAL A 7 24.39 28.52 18.26
C VAL A 7 24.08 27.75 16.97
N PHE A 8 24.23 26.42 17.02
CA PHE A 8 23.66 25.53 16.01
C PHE A 8 22.14 25.49 16.19
N LEU A 9 21.43 26.31 15.43
CA LEU A 9 19.97 26.27 15.35
C LEU A 9 19.57 25.08 14.46
N LEU A 10 19.49 23.88 15.04
CA LEU A 10 18.80 22.75 14.45
C LEU A 10 17.30 23.04 14.50
N LEU A 11 16.79 23.70 13.46
CA LEU A 11 15.37 23.74 13.16
C LEU A 11 14.96 22.34 12.69
N ALA A 12 14.71 21.45 13.63
CA ALA A 12 13.85 20.29 13.38
C ALA A 12 12.42 20.85 13.23
N LEU A 13 12.08 21.34 12.03
CA LEU A 13 10.68 21.47 11.66
C LEU A 13 10.11 20.05 11.63
N SER A 14 9.45 19.67 12.71
CA SER A 14 8.52 18.54 12.76
C SER A 14 7.27 18.87 11.94
N GLY A 15 7.46 19.15 10.65
CA GLY A 15 6.53 18.65 9.65
C GLY A 15 6.93 17.20 9.45
N LEU A 16 6.18 16.26 10.03
CA LEU A 16 6.17 14.92 9.47
C LEU A 16 5.64 15.08 8.04
N LEU A 17 6.52 15.37 7.08
CA LEU A 17 6.30 14.82 5.75
C LEU A 17 6.36 13.32 6.02
N ASP A 18 5.22 12.64 5.93
CA ASP A 18 5.19 11.19 6.02
C ASP A 18 6.25 10.68 5.06
N ALA A 19 7.31 10.09 5.64
CA ALA A 19 8.38 9.49 4.86
C ALA A 19 7.72 8.48 3.91
N GLN A 20 8.25 8.38 2.70
CA GLN A 20 7.71 7.45 1.73
C GLN A 20 7.58 6.05 2.37
N PRO A 21 6.44 5.34 2.16
CA PRO A 21 6.23 4.02 2.73
C PRO A 21 7.39 3.09 2.36
N SER A 22 7.74 2.21 3.27
CA SER A 22 8.79 1.21 3.08
C SER A 22 8.49 -0.05 3.87
N GLY A 23 9.06 -1.17 3.45
CA GLY A 23 8.82 -2.46 4.08
C GLY A 23 7.57 -3.14 3.53
N LYS A 24 6.97 -3.99 4.37
CA LYS A 24 5.89 -4.89 3.98
C LYS A 24 4.64 -4.57 4.79
N TYR A 25 3.50 -4.67 4.12
CA TYR A 25 2.18 -4.36 4.67
C TYR A 25 1.22 -5.47 4.29
N CYS A 26 0.44 -5.95 5.24
CA CYS A 26 -0.57 -6.96 4.96
C CYS A 26 -1.84 -6.75 5.77
N GLY A 27 -2.94 -7.27 5.24
CA GLY A 27 -4.24 -7.27 5.87
C GLY A 27 -5.11 -8.37 5.30
N SER A 28 -6.04 -8.87 6.12
CA SER A 28 -7.08 -9.79 5.71
C SER A 28 -8.45 -9.31 6.19
N GLY A 29 -9.50 -9.63 5.44
CA GLY A 29 -10.86 -9.28 5.79
C GLY A 29 -11.87 -10.27 5.21
N SER A 30 -13.11 -10.15 5.67
CA SER A 30 -14.24 -10.95 5.22
C SER A 30 -15.33 -10.03 4.70
N THR A 31 -15.93 -10.40 3.58
CA THR A 31 -17.09 -9.72 2.99
C THR A 31 -18.22 -10.72 2.76
N ILE A 32 -19.40 -10.22 2.40
CA ILE A 32 -20.50 -11.08 1.93
C ILE A 32 -20.16 -11.86 0.66
N PHE A 33 -19.13 -11.43 -0.08
CA PHE A 33 -18.67 -12.06 -1.30
C PHE A 33 -17.48 -12.97 -1.07
N GLY A 34 -16.98 -13.15 0.16
CA GLY A 34 -15.84 -14.01 0.45
C GLY A 34 -14.76 -13.33 1.28
N ASP A 35 -13.74 -14.11 1.60
CA ASP A 35 -12.57 -13.68 2.35
C ASP A 35 -11.47 -13.21 1.42
N PHE A 36 -10.70 -12.23 1.85
CA PHE A 36 -9.59 -11.68 1.09
C PHE A 36 -8.39 -11.42 1.99
N ALA A 37 -7.20 -11.59 1.42
CA ALA A 37 -5.95 -11.20 2.05
C ALA A 37 -5.06 -10.51 1.01
N VAL A 38 -4.42 -9.42 1.41
CA VAL A 38 -3.53 -8.63 0.55
C VAL A 38 -2.23 -8.40 1.29
N GLU A 39 -1.13 -8.49 0.55
CA GLU A 39 0.21 -8.13 0.98
C GLU A 39 0.86 -7.23 -0.07
N ILE A 40 1.45 -6.13 0.37
CA ILE A 40 2.22 -5.19 -0.44
C ILE A 40 3.62 -5.09 0.15
N VAL A 41 4.62 -5.38 -0.66
CA VAL A 41 6.03 -5.22 -0.31
C VAL A 41 6.60 -4.08 -1.12
N ILE A 42 6.98 -2.98 -0.47
CA ILE A 42 7.63 -1.85 -1.13
C ILE A 42 9.08 -2.25 -1.45
N THR A 43 9.39 -2.39 -2.74
CA THR A 43 10.71 -2.84 -3.20
C THR A 43 11.64 -1.69 -3.59
N SER A 44 11.08 -0.54 -3.97
CA SER A 44 11.83 0.71 -4.22
C SER A 44 10.94 1.93 -4.01
N SER A 45 11.47 3.13 -4.29
CA SER A 45 10.69 4.37 -4.28
C SER A 45 9.63 4.47 -5.37
N THR A 46 9.51 3.51 -6.28
CA THR A 46 8.51 3.54 -7.36
C THR A 46 7.90 2.17 -7.68
N THR A 47 8.29 1.13 -6.95
CA THR A 47 7.87 -0.25 -7.25
C THR A 47 7.50 -1.01 -5.99
N ALA A 48 6.49 -1.86 -6.11
CA ALA A 48 6.07 -2.79 -5.08
C ALA A 48 5.76 -4.17 -5.68
N ASP A 49 5.90 -5.20 -4.87
CA ASP A 49 5.34 -6.53 -5.15
C ASP A 49 4.01 -6.66 -4.43
N ILE A 50 3.00 -7.22 -5.10
CA ILE A 50 1.65 -7.38 -4.54
C ILE A 50 1.26 -8.85 -4.60
N TYR A 51 0.86 -9.38 -3.45
CA TYR A 51 0.27 -10.70 -3.30
C TYR A 51 -1.17 -10.56 -2.82
N ALA A 52 -2.05 -11.38 -3.37
CA ALA A 52 -3.44 -11.42 -2.96
C ALA A 52 -3.99 -12.85 -2.95
N VAL A 53 -4.91 -13.09 -2.02
CA VAL A 53 -5.72 -14.30 -1.91
C VAL A 53 -7.17 -13.89 -1.83
N TYR A 54 -8.03 -14.64 -2.50
CA TYR A 54 -9.47 -14.54 -2.36
C TYR A 54 -10.09 -15.92 -2.22
N THR A 55 -11.01 -16.07 -1.28
CA THR A 55 -11.75 -17.30 -1.02
C THR A 55 -13.24 -17.00 -1.15
N PRO A 56 -13.92 -17.46 -2.21
CA PRO A 56 -15.37 -17.28 -2.35
C PRO A 56 -16.14 -18.08 -1.29
N PRO A 57 -17.38 -17.69 -0.94
CA PRO A 57 -18.20 -18.39 0.04
C PRO A 57 -18.43 -19.85 -0.38
N GLY A 58 -17.95 -20.79 0.43
CA GLY A 58 -18.09 -22.22 0.16
C GLY A 58 -17.27 -22.75 -1.02
N GLY A 59 -16.31 -21.98 -1.53
CA GLY A 59 -15.38 -22.42 -2.57
C GLY A 59 -13.92 -22.42 -2.11
N ASP A 60 -13.03 -22.76 -3.04
CA ASP A 60 -11.59 -22.87 -2.77
C ASP A 60 -10.87 -21.53 -2.92
N ALA A 61 -9.82 -21.33 -2.13
CA ALA A 61 -9.00 -20.14 -2.17
C ALA A 61 -8.18 -20.05 -3.48
N GLY A 62 -8.24 -18.91 -4.16
CA GLY A 62 -7.37 -18.52 -5.27
C GLY A 62 -6.28 -17.56 -4.79
N GLY A 63 -5.01 -17.82 -5.15
CA GLY A 63 -3.87 -16.99 -4.75
C GLY A 63 -2.99 -16.58 -5.94
N GLY A 64 -2.42 -15.38 -5.86
CA GLY A 64 -1.57 -14.86 -6.92
C GLY A 64 -0.64 -13.75 -6.43
N ASN A 65 0.43 -13.52 -7.19
CA ASN A 65 1.33 -12.39 -6.99
C ASN A 65 1.70 -11.74 -8.32
N VAL A 66 1.95 -10.44 -8.26
CA VAL A 66 2.58 -9.67 -9.33
C VAL A 66 3.76 -8.91 -8.76
N LYS A 67 4.81 -8.76 -9.58
CA LYS A 67 6.06 -8.13 -9.18
C LYS A 67 6.31 -6.84 -9.91
N ASP A 68 7.16 -6.01 -9.32
CA ASP A 68 7.64 -4.76 -9.91
C ASP A 68 6.48 -3.87 -10.40
N VAL A 69 5.40 -3.82 -9.60
CA VAL A 69 4.22 -3.00 -9.86
C VAL A 69 4.60 -1.56 -9.64
N LYS A 70 4.52 -0.75 -10.69
CA LYS A 70 4.85 0.68 -10.61
C LYS A 70 3.78 1.46 -9.86
N TYR A 71 4.23 2.38 -9.01
CA TYR A 71 3.36 3.32 -8.32
C TYR A 71 4.00 4.70 -8.19
N THR A 72 3.17 5.71 -7.95
CA THR A 72 3.58 7.06 -7.57
C THR A 72 3.14 7.35 -6.14
N TYR A 73 3.93 8.12 -5.39
CA TYR A 73 3.62 8.57 -4.04
C TYR A 73 3.59 10.10 -3.99
N ASP A 74 2.49 10.65 -3.52
CA ASP A 74 2.33 12.08 -3.22
C ASP A 74 2.55 12.30 -1.73
N SER A 75 3.72 12.84 -1.37
CA SER A 75 4.09 13.09 0.02
C SER A 75 3.32 14.24 0.67
N SER A 76 2.55 15.02 -0.10
CA SER A 76 1.76 16.12 0.45
C SER A 76 0.47 15.65 1.14
N ASN A 77 -0.05 14.49 0.74
CA ASN A 77 -1.33 13.95 1.19
C ASN A 77 -1.29 12.44 1.53
N GLY A 78 -0.15 11.78 1.30
CA GLY A 78 0.04 10.36 1.55
C GLY A 78 -0.54 9.44 0.47
N ASP A 79 -1.00 9.98 -0.66
CA ASP A 79 -1.67 9.18 -1.68
C ASP A 79 -0.66 8.34 -2.47
N ILE A 80 -1.05 7.11 -2.75
CA ILE A 80 -0.31 6.16 -3.58
C ILE A 80 -1.20 5.79 -4.75
N THR A 81 -0.70 5.96 -5.96
CA THR A 81 -1.39 5.53 -7.18
C THR A 81 -0.57 4.46 -7.88
N VAL A 82 -1.10 3.26 -7.97
CA VAL A 82 -0.52 2.19 -8.81
C VAL A 82 -0.83 2.51 -10.27
N THR A 83 0.21 2.60 -11.09
CA THR A 83 0.09 2.94 -12.51
C THR A 83 -0.02 1.72 -13.40
N ASP A 84 0.51 0.56 -12.96
CA ASP A 84 0.40 -0.72 -13.67
C ASP A 84 -0.96 -1.41 -13.40
N VAL A 85 -2.08 -0.74 -13.71
CA VAL A 85 -3.44 -1.28 -13.45
C VAL A 85 -3.68 -2.61 -14.15
N ASP A 86 -3.16 -2.80 -15.36
CA ASP A 86 -3.28 -4.06 -16.11
C ASP A 86 -2.69 -5.27 -15.35
N LYS A 87 -1.62 -5.06 -14.56
CA LYS A 87 -1.06 -6.12 -13.71
C LYS A 87 -2.00 -6.45 -12.56
N LEU A 88 -2.67 -5.44 -11.99
CA LEU A 88 -3.66 -5.64 -10.94
C LEU A 88 -4.87 -6.38 -11.50
N ASP A 89 -5.36 -6.01 -12.68
CA ASP A 89 -6.47 -6.72 -13.34
C ASP A 89 -6.12 -8.19 -13.59
N ALA A 90 -4.93 -8.48 -14.11
CA ALA A 90 -4.47 -9.85 -14.29
C ALA A 90 -4.35 -10.63 -12.98
N LEU A 91 -3.93 -9.99 -11.88
CA LEU A 91 -3.91 -10.59 -10.54
C LEU A 91 -5.34 -10.92 -10.07
N ILE A 92 -6.26 -9.96 -10.19
CA ILE A 92 -7.65 -10.10 -9.75
C ILE A 92 -8.38 -11.19 -10.53
N GLU A 93 -8.21 -11.21 -11.86
CA GLU A 93 -8.74 -12.28 -12.72
C GLU A 93 -8.20 -13.65 -12.30
N LYS A 94 -6.89 -13.75 -12.05
CA LYS A 94 -6.24 -14.99 -11.62
C LYS A 94 -6.76 -15.52 -10.28
N ILE A 95 -7.05 -14.64 -9.31
CA ILE A 95 -7.58 -15.06 -8.01
C ILE A 95 -9.12 -15.20 -8.01
N GLY A 96 -9.79 -14.78 -9.08
CA GLY A 96 -11.24 -14.87 -9.22
C GLY A 96 -12.02 -13.94 -8.28
N ALA A 97 -11.41 -12.83 -7.85
CA ALA A 97 -12.07 -11.89 -6.95
C ALA A 97 -13.08 -11.00 -7.70
N PRO A 98 -14.25 -10.68 -7.11
CA PRO A 98 -15.32 -9.91 -7.75
C PRO A 98 -15.07 -8.39 -7.65
N ILE A 99 -13.84 -7.96 -7.93
CA ILE A 99 -13.41 -6.55 -7.94
C ILE A 99 -12.63 -6.28 -9.23
N SER A 100 -12.17 -5.05 -9.42
CA SER A 100 -11.25 -4.67 -10.50
C SER A 100 -9.86 -4.37 -9.95
N GLY A 101 -8.84 -4.43 -10.80
CA GLY A 101 -7.50 -3.94 -10.46
C GLY A 101 -7.49 -2.46 -10.10
N ALA A 102 -8.39 -1.65 -10.69
CA ALA A 102 -8.58 -0.26 -10.34
C ALA A 102 -9.03 -0.04 -8.88
N ASP A 103 -9.74 -1.00 -8.28
CA ASP A 103 -10.11 -0.95 -6.86
C ASP A 103 -8.91 -1.10 -5.92
N LEU A 104 -7.83 -1.75 -6.40
CA LEU A 104 -6.55 -1.86 -5.70
C LEU A 104 -5.55 -0.77 -6.10
N ALA A 105 -5.85 0.06 -7.10
CA ALA A 105 -4.90 1.00 -7.65
C ALA A 105 -4.74 2.28 -6.83
N HIS A 106 -5.76 2.65 -6.06
CA HIS A 106 -5.75 3.84 -5.23
C HIS A 106 -5.58 3.49 -3.75
N LEU A 107 -4.41 3.82 -3.21
CA LEU A 107 -4.03 3.53 -1.83
C LEU A 107 -3.67 4.82 -1.10
N LYS A 108 -3.70 4.78 0.23
CA LYS A 108 -3.30 5.91 1.08
C LYS A 108 -2.36 5.43 2.19
N TYR A 109 -1.17 6.01 2.26
CA TYR A 109 -0.28 5.85 3.40
C TYR A 109 -0.62 6.91 4.45
N THR A 110 -0.96 6.45 5.65
CA THR A 110 -1.29 7.32 6.78
C THR A 110 -1.05 6.54 8.07
N ASP A 111 -0.54 7.21 9.10
CA ASP A 111 -0.33 6.60 10.43
C ASP A 111 0.48 5.29 10.39
N GLY A 112 1.45 5.18 9.48
CA GLY A 112 2.30 3.99 9.36
C GLY A 112 1.64 2.75 8.73
N LYS A 113 0.46 2.87 8.13
CA LYS A 113 -0.27 1.79 7.45
C LYS A 113 -0.68 2.21 6.03
N ILE A 114 -0.99 1.23 5.18
CA ILE A 114 -1.55 1.46 3.85
C ILE A 114 -3.05 1.17 3.89
N LEU A 115 -3.87 2.07 3.35
CA LEU A 115 -5.31 1.88 3.20
C LEU A 115 -5.62 1.64 1.72
N VAL A 116 -6.41 0.61 1.41
CA VAL A 116 -7.01 0.44 0.08
C VAL A 116 -8.29 1.26 0.03
N VAL A 117 -8.24 2.42 -0.63
CA VAL A 117 -9.26 3.47 -0.51
C VAL A 117 -10.60 3.00 -1.09
N ASN A 118 -10.58 2.45 -2.30
CA ASN A 118 -11.79 2.02 -3.01
C ASN A 118 -12.44 0.78 -2.38
N LEU A 119 -11.75 0.07 -1.49
CA LEU A 119 -12.29 -1.04 -0.70
C LEU A 119 -12.69 -0.59 0.72
N GLY A 120 -13.22 0.62 0.86
CA GLY A 120 -13.73 1.14 2.13
C GLY A 120 -12.63 1.42 3.16
N ASN A 121 -11.45 1.87 2.69
CA ASN A 121 -10.25 2.08 3.51
C ASN A 121 -9.78 0.80 4.22
N PHE A 122 -9.80 -0.33 3.52
CA PHE A 122 -9.28 -1.59 4.04
C PHE A 122 -7.81 -1.44 4.45
N ALA A 123 -7.50 -1.71 5.72
CA ALA A 123 -6.21 -1.42 6.30
C ALA A 123 -5.22 -2.58 6.13
N LEU A 124 -4.03 -2.25 5.61
CA LEU A 124 -2.84 -3.09 5.55
C LEU A 124 -1.85 -2.57 6.58
N ASN A 125 -1.66 -3.32 7.65
CA ASN A 125 -0.72 -2.98 8.71
C ASN A 125 0.68 -3.49 8.37
N PRO A 126 1.74 -2.90 8.96
CA PRO A 126 3.09 -3.44 8.83
C PRO A 126 3.15 -4.92 9.22
N CYS A 127 3.87 -5.69 8.40
CA CYS A 127 4.29 -7.07 8.63
C CYS A 127 5.60 -7.34 7.85
#